data_AF-A0A8J5PLN5-F1
#
_entry.id   AF-A0A8J5PLN5-F1
#
_cell.length_a   1.000
_cell.length_b   1.000
_cell.length_c   1.000
_cell.angle_alpha   90.00
_cell.angle_beta   90.00
_cell.angle_gamma   90.00
#
_symmetry.space_group_name_H-M   'P 1'
#
loop_
_entity.id
_entity.type
_entity.pdbx_description
1 polymer ?
#
loop_
_entity_poly.entity_id
_entity_poly.type
_entity_poly.pdbx_seq_one_letter_code
_entity_poly.pdbx_strand_id
1 'polypeptide(L)'
;MPDHPIPPTLPANRAEFEAHYGKDPDSWIRYLSEAHAWMAEQEANQRITDRKLVELQVQVKTQQEEISTLQEDLQAARVERSAAMMQRSWVEERLDKKEKELETARDEARQAINAKLPTVVVPTPTTTPTPLLRRK
;
A
#
# COMPACT_ATOMS: atom_id res chain seq x y z
N MET A 1 -24.17 -34.96 0.91
CA MET A 1 -25.33 -35.12 0.00
C MET A 1 -25.74 -36.58 0.09
N PRO A 2 -27.03 -36.88 0.28
CA PRO A 2 -27.48 -38.26 0.18
C PRO A 2 -27.27 -38.77 -1.24
N ASP A 3 -26.95 -40.06 -1.36
CA ASP A 3 -26.75 -40.72 -2.65
C ASP A 3 -28.09 -40.83 -3.39
N HIS A 4 -28.03 -40.78 -4.72
CA HIS A 4 -29.21 -41.00 -5.55
C HIS A 4 -29.70 -42.44 -5.35
N PRO A 5 -31.00 -42.65 -5.05
CA PRO A 5 -31.53 -43.99 -4.83
C PRO A 5 -31.38 -44.84 -6.10
N ILE A 6 -31.14 -46.13 -5.92
CA ILE A 6 -30.88 -47.06 -7.01
C ILE A 6 -32.20 -47.73 -7.40
N PRO A 7 -32.59 -47.73 -8.69
CA PRO A 7 -33.81 -48.41 -9.12
C PRO A 7 -33.71 -49.92 -8.92
N PRO A 8 -34.84 -50.62 -8.67
CA PRO A 8 -34.86 -52.07 -8.51
C PRO A 8 -34.33 -52.82 -9.73
N THR A 9 -34.67 -52.34 -10.94
CA THR A 9 -34.14 -52.82 -12.22
C THR A 9 -33.99 -51.65 -13.21
N LEU A 10 -33.20 -51.83 -14.26
CA LEU A 10 -33.07 -50.88 -15.38
C LEU A 10 -33.80 -51.46 -16.61
N PRO A 11 -35.13 -51.30 -16.73
CA PRO A 11 -35.88 -51.81 -17.86
C PRO A 11 -35.50 -51.07 -19.15
N ALA A 12 -35.30 -51.80 -20.25
CA ALA A 12 -34.90 -51.21 -21.52
C ALA A 12 -36.07 -50.52 -22.23
N ASN A 13 -37.30 -50.93 -21.91
CA ASN A 13 -38.52 -50.39 -22.49
C ASN A 13 -39.67 -50.39 -21.47
N ARG A 14 -40.76 -49.71 -21.85
CA ARG A 14 -41.96 -49.58 -21.02
C ARG A 14 -42.63 -50.92 -20.70
N ALA A 15 -42.65 -51.87 -21.63
CA ALA A 15 -43.28 -53.17 -21.41
C ALA A 15 -42.53 -53.99 -20.36
N GLU A 16 -41.20 -53.95 -20.37
CA GLU A 16 -40.35 -54.55 -19.33
C GLU A 16 -40.57 -53.87 -17.99
N PHE A 17 -40.65 -52.54 -17.96
CA PHE A 17 -40.98 -51.80 -16.75
C PHE A 17 -42.31 -52.27 -16.15
N GLU A 18 -43.39 -52.31 -16.94
CA GLU A 18 -44.72 -52.73 -16.48
C GLU A 18 -44.72 -54.19 -16.01
N ALA A 19 -43.96 -55.07 -16.67
CA ALA A 19 -43.81 -56.46 -16.27
C ALA A 19 -43.03 -56.62 -14.95
N HIS A 20 -42.01 -55.81 -14.70
CA HIS A 20 -41.27 -55.79 -13.43
C HIS A 20 -42.10 -55.15 -12.32
N TYR A 21 -42.80 -54.05 -12.62
CA TYR A 21 -43.70 -53.39 -11.70
C TYR A 21 -44.82 -54.31 -11.24
N GLY A 22 -45.46 -55.04 -12.15
CA GLY A 22 -46.52 -55.99 -11.82
C GLY A 22 -46.08 -57.17 -10.95
N LYS A 23 -44.79 -57.52 -10.93
CA LYS A 23 -44.22 -58.59 -10.09
C LYS A 23 -43.92 -58.12 -8.68
N ASP A 24 -43.43 -56.90 -8.53
CA ASP A 24 -43.05 -56.32 -7.24
C ASP A 24 -43.33 -54.81 -7.22
N PRO A 25 -44.60 -54.40 -7.02
CA PRO A 25 -44.98 -53.00 -7.04
C PRO A 25 -44.36 -52.20 -5.88
N ASP A 26 -44.20 -52.83 -4.72
CA ASP A 26 -43.76 -52.15 -3.50
C ASP A 26 -42.32 -51.65 -3.59
N SER A 27 -41.42 -52.42 -4.22
CA SER A 27 -40.03 -51.98 -4.42
C SER A 27 -39.94 -50.77 -5.35
N TRP A 28 -40.78 -50.71 -6.38
CA TRP A 28 -40.88 -49.56 -7.29
C TRP A 28 -41.50 -48.34 -6.60
N ILE A 29 -42.56 -48.52 -5.82
CA ILE A 29 -43.19 -47.42 -5.06
C ILE A 29 -42.19 -46.81 -4.08
N ARG A 30 -41.44 -47.66 -3.35
CA ARG A 30 -40.37 -47.20 -2.45
C ARG A 30 -39.30 -46.42 -3.20
N TYR A 31 -38.75 -46.98 -4.28
CA TYR A 31 -37.73 -46.31 -5.09
C TYR A 31 -38.20 -44.94 -5.60
N LEU A 32 -39.40 -44.87 -6.18
CA LEU A 32 -39.94 -43.60 -6.72
C LEU A 32 -40.16 -42.56 -5.61
N SER A 33 -40.59 -43.00 -4.43
CA SER A 33 -40.78 -42.13 -3.27
C SER A 33 -39.44 -41.58 -2.76
N GLU A 34 -38.43 -42.44 -2.64
CA GLU A 34 -37.07 -42.05 -2.25
C GLU A 34 -36.44 -41.12 -3.30
N ALA A 35 -36.61 -41.41 -4.59
CA ALA A 35 -36.11 -40.59 -5.69
C ALA A 35 -36.76 -39.19 -5.67
N HIS A 36 -38.06 -39.12 -5.42
CA HIS A 36 -38.77 -37.86 -5.30
C HIS A 36 -38.28 -37.04 -4.10
N ALA A 37 -38.10 -37.68 -2.94
CA ALA A 37 -37.54 -37.01 -1.76
C ALA A 37 -36.12 -36.49 -2.01
N TRP A 38 -35.27 -37.30 -2.65
CA TRP A 38 -33.92 -36.92 -3.03
C TRP A 38 -33.91 -35.71 -3.97
N MET A 39 -34.76 -35.70 -5.02
CA MET A 39 -34.85 -34.57 -5.95
C MET A 39 -35.27 -33.27 -5.23
N ALA A 40 -36.26 -33.35 -4.34
CA ALA A 40 -36.69 -32.19 -3.56
C ALA A 40 -35.57 -31.64 -2.65
N GLU A 41 -34.78 -32.54 -2.05
CA GLU A 41 -33.62 -32.14 -1.24
C GLU A 41 -32.50 -31.52 -2.11
N GLN A 42 -32.24 -32.07 -3.30
CA GLN A 42 -31.28 -31.48 -4.24
C GLN A 42 -31.69 -30.07 -4.67
N GLU A 43 -32.96 -29.83 -4.97
CA GLU A 43 -33.44 -28.48 -5.29
C GLU A 43 -33.23 -27.49 -4.13
N ALA A 44 -33.50 -27.92 -2.91
CA ALA A 44 -33.27 -27.09 -1.72
C ALA A 44 -31.78 -26.78 -1.54
N ASN A 45 -30.92 -27.78 -1.68
CA ASN A 45 -29.46 -27.64 -1.58
C ASN A 45 -28.88 -26.77 -2.70
N GLN A 46 -29.42 -26.87 -3.91
CA GLN A 46 -29.04 -26.01 -5.03
C GLN A 46 -29.35 -24.55 -4.72
N ARG A 47 -30.55 -24.24 -4.21
CA ARG A 47 -30.92 -22.87 -3.81
C ARG A 47 -29.99 -22.29 -2.75
N ILE A 48 -29.58 -23.09 -1.76
CA ILE A 48 -28.60 -22.67 -0.74
C ILE A 48 -27.24 -22.36 -1.38
N THR A 49 -26.81 -23.24 -2.29
CA THR A 49 -25.52 -23.09 -2.99
C THR A 49 -25.52 -21.85 -3.88
N ASP A 50 -26.58 -21.64 -4.66
CA ASP A 50 -26.75 -20.47 -5.52
C ASP A 50 -26.76 -19.18 -4.71
N ARG A 51 -27.48 -19.17 -3.58
CA ARG A 51 -27.48 -18.01 -2.67
C ARG A 51 -26.09 -17.69 -2.16
N LYS A 52 -25.35 -18.71 -1.68
CA LYS A 52 -23.98 -18.53 -1.19
C LYS A 52 -23.04 -18.06 -2.30
N LEU A 53 -23.23 -18.54 -3.53
CA LEU A 53 -22.47 -18.11 -4.69
C LEU A 53 -22.69 -16.62 -4.97
N VAL A 54 -23.94 -16.14 -4.94
CA VAL A 54 -24.27 -14.72 -5.11
C VAL A 54 -23.68 -13.88 -3.99
N GLU A 55 -23.80 -14.31 -2.73
CA GLU A 55 -23.22 -13.60 -1.58
C GLU A 55 -21.70 -13.45 -1.73
N LEU A 56 -20.99 -14.50 -2.13
CA LEU A 56 -19.55 -14.46 -2.39
C LEU A 56 -19.20 -13.57 -3.59
N GLN A 57 -19.98 -13.60 -4.66
CA GLN A 57 -19.77 -12.73 -5.83
C GLN A 57 -19.90 -11.24 -5.47
N VAL A 58 -20.89 -10.89 -4.65
CA VAL A 58 -21.04 -9.53 -4.13
C VAL A 58 -19.84 -9.14 -3.28
N GLN A 59 -19.41 -10.01 -2.35
CA GLN A 59 -18.25 -9.74 -1.50
C GLN A 59 -16.97 -9.52 -2.31
N VAL A 60 -16.70 -10.36 -3.30
CA VAL A 60 -15.55 -10.21 -4.20
C VAL A 60 -15.61 -8.89 -4.96
N LYS A 61 -16.79 -8.51 -5.45
CA LYS A 61 -16.97 -7.24 -6.17
C LYS A 61 -16.68 -6.04 -5.25
N THR A 62 -17.23 -6.03 -4.04
CA THR A 62 -16.98 -4.97 -3.05
C THR A 62 -15.50 -4.87 -2.70
N GLN A 63 -14.83 -6.00 -2.45
CA GLN A 63 -13.38 -6.01 -2.18
C GLN A 63 -12.57 -5.50 -3.37
N GLN A 64 -12.98 -5.81 -4.60
CA GLN A 64 -12.31 -5.33 -5.80
C GLN A 64 -12.45 -3.80 -5.95
N GLU A 65 -13.62 -3.25 -5.63
CA GLU A 65 -13.86 -1.80 -5.60
C GLU A 65 -13.00 -1.12 -4.53
N GLU A 66 -12.93 -1.66 -3.31
CA GLU A 66 -12.08 -1.15 -2.23
C GLU A 66 -10.58 -1.18 -2.59
N ILE A 67 -10.12 -2.25 -3.24
CA ILE A 67 -8.73 -2.34 -3.72
C ILE A 67 -8.44 -1.24 -4.74
N SER A 68 -9.38 -0.98 -5.66
CA SER A 68 -9.23 0.08 -6.66
C SER A 68 -9.11 1.46 -6.01
N THR A 69 -9.98 1.77 -5.05
CA THR A 69 -9.93 3.06 -4.34
C THR A 69 -8.63 3.22 -3.55
N LEU A 70 -8.18 2.16 -2.87
CA LEU A 70 -6.91 2.19 -2.13
C LEU A 70 -5.70 2.38 -3.05
N GLN A 71 -5.75 1.85 -4.28
CA GLN A 71 -4.69 2.07 -5.27
C GLN A 71 -4.65 3.52 -5.74
N GLU A 72 -5.81 4.14 -5.95
CA GLU A 72 -5.92 5.56 -6.31
C GLU A 72 -5.38 6.46 -5.20
N ASP A 73 -5.79 6.22 -3.95
CA ASP A 73 -5.32 6.97 -2.77
C ASP A 73 -3.80 6.82 -2.59
N LEU A 74 -3.27 5.61 -2.74
CA LEU A 74 -1.85 5.35 -2.62
C LEU A 74 -1.06 6.05 -3.74
N GLN A 75 -1.62 6.14 -4.94
CA GLN A 75 -1.00 6.88 -6.04
C GLN A 75 -1.02 8.39 -5.76
N ALA A 76 -2.13 8.93 -5.27
CA ALA A 76 -2.23 10.33 -4.87
C ALA A 76 -1.21 10.68 -3.77
N ALA A 77 -1.11 9.86 -2.73
CA ALA A 77 -0.15 10.04 -1.65
C ALA A 77 1.31 9.97 -2.14
N ARG A 78 1.62 9.12 -3.13
CA ARG A 78 2.96 9.07 -3.75
C ARG A 78 3.31 10.35 -4.49
N VAL A 79 2.35 10.92 -5.23
CA VAL A 79 2.54 12.19 -5.94
C VAL A 79 2.70 13.34 -4.95
N GLU A 80 1.87 13.40 -3.91
CA GLU A 80 1.99 14.43 -2.87
C GLU A 80 3.35 14.35 -2.17
N ARG A 81 3.79 13.14 -1.82
CA ARG A 81 5.09 12.93 -1.19
C ARG A 81 6.24 13.38 -2.09
N SER A 82 6.19 13.10 -3.40
CA SER A 82 7.25 13.54 -4.31
C SER A 82 7.27 15.06 -4.47
N ALA A 83 6.11 15.71 -4.56
CA ALA A 83 5.98 17.16 -4.58
C ALA A 83 6.54 17.80 -3.30
N ALA A 84 6.22 17.25 -2.13
CA ALA A 84 6.74 17.71 -0.85
C ALA A 84 8.28 17.57 -0.77
N MET A 85 8.85 16.47 -1.29
CA MET A 85 10.31 16.31 -1.36
C MET A 85 10.96 17.36 -2.27
N MET A 86 10.39 17.62 -3.45
CA MET A 86 10.89 18.66 -4.36
C MET A 86 10.83 20.05 -3.71
N GLN A 87 9.71 20.37 -3.07
CA GLN A 87 9.55 21.63 -2.36
C GLN A 87 10.57 21.76 -1.23
N ARG A 88 10.79 20.70 -0.45
CA ARG A 88 11.79 20.67 0.61
C ARG A 88 13.19 20.94 0.06
N SER A 89 13.59 20.23 -1.00
CA SER A 89 14.89 20.41 -1.64
C SER A 89 15.09 21.85 -2.13
N TRP A 90 14.06 22.44 -2.74
CA TRP A 90 14.11 23.83 -3.20
C TRP A 90 14.26 24.84 -2.05
N VAL A 91 13.58 24.60 -0.92
CA VAL A 91 13.72 25.44 0.28
C VAL A 91 15.12 25.30 0.87
N GLU A 92 15.65 24.08 0.98
CA GLU A 92 16.99 23.80 1.50
C GLU A 92 18.07 24.51 0.66
N GLU A 93 18.00 24.44 -0.68
CA GLU A 93 18.93 25.15 -1.57
C GLU A 93 18.88 26.67 -1.39
N ARG A 94 17.67 27.24 -1.28
CA ARG A 94 17.52 28.68 -1.05
C ARG A 94 18.04 29.11 0.31
N LEU A 95 17.86 28.28 1.33
CA LEU A 95 18.36 28.54 2.68
C LEU A 95 19.89 28.53 2.69
N ASP A 96 20.54 27.51 2.12
CA ASP A 96 22.00 27.42 2.02
C ASP A 96 22.59 28.62 1.26
N LYS A 97 21.95 29.05 0.17
CA LYS A 97 22.35 30.27 -0.54
C LYS A 97 22.29 31.50 0.37
N LYS A 98 21.21 31.65 1.14
CA LYS A 98 21.02 32.79 2.05
C LYS A 98 22.00 32.77 3.22
N GLU A 99 22.33 31.59 3.74
CA GLU A 99 23.36 31.42 4.77
C GLU A 99 24.73 31.85 4.28
N LYS A 100 25.11 31.48 3.05
CA LYS A 100 26.36 31.93 2.41
C LYS A 100 26.40 33.44 2.21
N GLU A 101 25.33 34.04 1.67
CA GLU A 101 25.22 35.50 1.49
C GLU A 101 25.34 36.25 2.83
N LEU A 102 24.78 35.68 3.89
CA LEU A 102 24.82 36.26 5.23
C LEU A 102 26.24 36.19 5.82
N GLU A 103 26.96 35.07 5.64
CA GLU A 103 28.34 34.95 6.11
C GLU A 103 29.27 35.91 5.35
N THR A 104 29.12 36.05 4.03
CA THR A 104 29.90 37.05 3.27
C THR A 104 29.63 38.47 3.77
N ALA A 105 28.38 38.82 4.02
CA ALA A 105 28.02 40.15 4.55
C ALA A 105 28.58 40.39 5.96
N ARG A 106 28.66 39.35 6.80
CA ARG A 106 29.30 39.43 8.12
C ARG A 106 30.80 39.70 8.01
N ASP A 107 31.48 39.00 7.09
CA ASP A 107 32.90 39.20 6.87
C ASP A 107 33.22 40.58 6.29
N GLU A 108 32.42 41.05 5.33
CA GLU A 108 32.51 42.42 4.81
C GLU A 108 32.30 43.46 5.93
N ALA A 109 31.31 43.26 6.80
CA ALA A 109 31.08 44.14 7.94
C ALA A 109 32.27 44.14 8.92
N ARG A 110 32.86 42.97 9.22
CA ARG A 110 34.06 42.85 10.06
C ARG A 110 35.26 43.57 9.43
N GLN A 111 35.49 43.39 8.13
CA GLN A 111 36.56 44.07 7.40
C GLN A 111 36.36 45.59 7.42
N ALA A 112 35.13 46.07 7.21
CA ALA A 112 34.80 47.49 7.26
C ALA A 112 35.03 48.10 8.66
N ILE A 113 34.76 47.35 9.73
CA ILE A 113 35.08 47.75 11.11
C ILE A 113 36.60 47.83 11.30
N ASN A 114 37.34 46.80 10.90
CA ASN A 114 38.79 46.76 11.05
C ASN A 114 39.51 47.85 10.24
N ALA A 115 39.02 48.17 9.04
CA ALA A 115 39.56 49.24 8.20
C ALA A 115 39.36 50.64 8.79
N LYS A 116 38.39 50.82 9.69
CA LYS A 116 38.14 52.10 10.38
C LYS A 116 38.91 52.23 11.69
N LEU A 117 39.59 51.17 12.17
CA LEU A 117 40.45 51.25 13.35
C LEU A 117 41.85 51.78 12.95
N PRO A 118 42.41 52.81 13.63
CA PRO A 118 43.69 53.38 13.23
C PRO A 118 44.84 52.40 13.47
N THR A 119 45.60 52.07 12.43
CA THR A 119 46.85 51.31 12.54
C THR A 119 47.89 52.18 13.25
N VAL A 120 48.13 51.95 14.54
CA VAL A 120 49.22 52.59 15.27
C VAL A 120 50.55 51.98 14.81
N VAL A 121 51.25 52.66 13.90
CA VAL A 121 52.65 52.37 13.60
C VAL A 121 53.48 52.87 14.78
N VAL A 122 54.08 51.94 15.54
CA VAL A 122 55.07 52.28 16.57
C VAL A 122 56.40 52.56 15.85
N PRO A 123 56.94 53.81 15.87
CA PRO A 123 58.27 54.07 15.33
C PRO A 123 59.33 53.43 16.24
N THR A 124 60.22 52.63 15.66
CA THR A 124 61.41 52.07 16.32
C THR A 124 62.37 53.22 16.68
N PRO A 125 62.74 53.42 17.96
CA PRO A 125 63.72 54.43 18.31
C PRO A 125 65.13 53.98 17.90
N THR A 126 65.77 54.77 17.04
CA THR A 126 67.20 54.65 16.72
C THR A 126 68.03 55.05 17.94
N THR A 127 68.57 54.09 18.67
CA THR A 127 69.63 54.33 19.67
C THR A 127 71.00 54.24 19.00
N THR A 128 71.59 55.38 18.67
CA THR A 128 73.03 55.49 18.43
C THR A 128 73.75 55.54 19.78
N PRO A 129 74.62 54.58 20.14
CA PRO A 129 75.37 54.66 21.38
C PRO A 129 76.62 55.54 21.19
N THR A 130 76.66 56.68 21.88
CA THR A 130 77.86 57.52 22.02
C THR A 130 78.82 56.90 23.03
N PRO A 131 80.11 56.66 22.71
CA PRO A 131 81.06 56.12 23.67
C PRO A 131 81.59 57.24 24.59
N LEU A 132 81.36 57.12 25.90
CA LEU A 132 82.03 57.98 26.88
C LEU A 132 83.35 57.35 27.34
N LEU A 133 84.40 58.15 27.19
CA LEU A 133 85.79 57.88 27.49
C LEU A 133 86.07 57.90 29.01
N ARG A 134 86.80 56.86 29.46
CA ARG A 134 87.99 56.87 30.34
C ARG A 134 87.95 57.17 31.86
N ARG A 135 88.72 56.28 32.54
CA ARG A 135 89.72 56.48 33.63
C ARG A 135 89.15 56.66 35.05
N LYS A 136 89.72 56.08 36.11
CA LYS A 136 91.01 55.43 36.40
C LYS A 136 90.79 54.16 37.21
#